data_AF-D8U677-F1
#
_entry.id   AF-D8U677-F1
#
_cell.length_a   1.000
_cell.length_b   1.000
_cell.length_c   1.000
_cell.angle_alpha   90.00
_cell.angle_beta   90.00
_cell.angle_gamma   90.00
#
_symmetry.space_group_name_H-M   'P 1'
#
loop_
_entity.id
_entity.type
_entity.pdbx_description
1 polymer ?
#
loop_
_entity_poly.entity_id
_entity_poly.type
_entity_poly.pdbx_seq_one_letter_code
_entity_poly.pdbx_strand_id
1 'polypeptide(L)'
;MVQSASSSFNFFANLVSDKFSSRSDFGITTVEVEDGGEVTTIRRSQEQILNIIKYATMEVLVCAEEIIRKYRRSVLEYAIYHREHGKHDTFKQYIHLVACHCLTHTNFLAPNVDYPQVSFYHDEQPFRLDALTGIVDDREVEEEGI
;
A
#
# COMPACT_ATOMS: atom_id res chain seq x y z
N MET A 1 -16.61 26.61 -4.77
CA MET A 1 -16.55 25.46 -3.83
C MET A 1 -15.11 25.00 -3.77
N VAL A 2 -14.53 24.88 -2.57
CA VAL A 2 -13.25 24.18 -2.37
C VAL A 2 -13.63 22.77 -1.93
N GLN A 3 -13.40 21.77 -2.78
CA GLN A 3 -13.38 20.39 -2.30
C GLN A 3 -12.16 20.26 -1.40
N SER A 4 -12.38 20.01 -0.11
CA SER A 4 -11.29 19.63 0.80
C SER A 4 -10.63 18.38 0.23
N ALA A 5 -9.33 18.46 -0.05
CA ALA A 5 -8.59 17.33 -0.60
C ALA A 5 -8.52 16.24 0.48
N SER A 6 -9.38 15.22 0.36
CA SER A 6 -9.31 14.03 1.20
C SER A 6 -7.89 13.47 1.13
N SER A 7 -7.28 13.20 2.27
CA SER A 7 -5.92 12.63 2.32
C SER A 7 -5.80 11.43 1.39
N SER A 8 -4.64 11.25 0.76
CA SER A 8 -4.41 10.17 -0.22
C SER A 8 -4.80 8.79 0.33
N PHE A 9 -4.56 8.55 1.62
CA PHE A 9 -5.02 7.37 2.33
C PHE A 9 -6.55 7.24 2.42
N ASN A 10 -7.30 8.34 2.64
CA ASN A 10 -8.77 8.27 2.66
C ASN A 10 -9.36 7.99 1.27
N PHE A 11 -8.81 8.57 0.20
CA PHE A 11 -9.21 8.23 -1.16
C PHE A 11 -8.95 6.74 -1.47
N PHE A 12 -7.74 6.26 -1.19
CA PHE A 12 -7.36 4.86 -1.33
C PHE A 12 -8.23 3.91 -0.48
N ALA A 13 -8.43 4.21 0.80
CA ALA A 13 -9.22 3.39 1.70
C ALA A 13 -10.70 3.37 1.33
N ASN A 14 -11.25 4.45 0.76
CA ASN A 14 -12.60 4.44 0.21
C ASN A 14 -12.69 3.51 -1.01
N LEU A 15 -11.73 3.56 -1.95
CA LEU A 15 -11.67 2.62 -3.08
C LEU A 15 -11.56 1.15 -2.63
N VAL A 16 -10.85 0.88 -1.52
CA VAL A 16 -10.79 -0.46 -0.89
C VAL A 16 -12.16 -0.84 -0.31
N SER A 17 -12.77 0.04 0.50
CA SER A 17 -14.08 -0.19 1.12
C SER A 17 -15.20 -0.36 0.09
N ASP A 18 -15.18 0.36 -1.04
CA ASP A 18 -16.15 0.22 -2.13
C ASP A 18 -16.07 -1.19 -2.75
N LYS A 19 -14.84 -1.66 -3.05
CA LYS A 19 -14.61 -3.01 -3.59
C LYS A 19 -15.05 -4.10 -2.62
N PHE A 20 -14.77 -3.92 -1.33
CA PHE A 20 -15.07 -4.90 -0.28
C PHE A 20 -16.29 -4.51 0.56
N SER A 21 -17.26 -3.81 -0.03
CA SER A 21 -18.44 -3.26 0.64
C SER A 21 -19.37 -4.31 1.28
N SER A 22 -19.19 -5.59 0.95
CA SER A 22 -19.84 -6.74 1.60
C SER A 22 -19.09 -7.31 2.83
N ARG A 23 -17.93 -6.74 3.20
CA ARG A 23 -17.05 -7.22 4.27
C ARG A 23 -16.83 -6.16 5.36
N SER A 24 -17.41 -6.39 6.53
CA SER A 24 -17.33 -5.51 7.70
C SER A 24 -15.92 -5.39 8.30
N ASP A 25 -15.03 -6.35 8.03
CA ASP A 25 -13.65 -6.37 8.55
C ASP A 25 -12.70 -5.39 7.85
N PHE A 26 -13.16 -4.70 6.79
CA PHE A 26 -12.46 -3.58 6.16
C PHE A 26 -12.92 -2.19 6.62
N GLY A 27 -14.05 -2.05 7.32
CA GLY A 27 -14.50 -0.75 7.80
C GLY A 27 -16.01 -0.59 8.00
N ILE A 28 -16.36 0.28 8.95
CA ILE A 28 -17.58 1.07 8.91
C ILE A 28 -17.12 2.53 8.94
N THR A 29 -17.41 3.28 7.88
CA THR A 29 -17.16 4.73 7.88
C THR A 29 -18.19 5.42 8.75
N THR A 30 -17.82 5.75 9.99
CA THR A 30 -18.62 6.65 10.83
C THR A 30 -18.58 8.05 10.21
N VAL A 31 -19.75 8.66 9.98
CA VAL A 31 -19.87 10.05 9.56
C VAL A 31 -20.42 10.83 10.74
N GLU A 32 -19.55 11.58 11.40
CA GLU A 32 -19.94 12.58 12.39
C GLU A 32 -20.31 13.88 11.64
N VAL A 33 -21.35 14.57 12.09
CA VAL A 33 -21.82 15.85 11.53
C VAL A 33 -21.92 16.84 12.69
N GLU A 34 -21.18 17.94 12.60
CA GLU A 34 -21.16 19.01 13.59
C GLU A 34 -21.90 20.25 13.07
N ASP A 35 -22.18 21.21 13.96
CA ASP A 35 -23.16 22.28 13.73
C ASP A 35 -22.95 23.07 12.43
N GLY A 36 -23.91 22.95 11.51
CA GLY A 36 -24.01 23.78 10.31
C GLY A 36 -23.10 23.38 9.13
N GLY A 37 -22.30 22.31 9.22
CA GLY A 37 -21.45 21.86 8.11
C GLY A 37 -21.07 20.38 8.15
N GLU A 38 -21.12 19.71 7.00
CA GLU A 38 -20.76 18.29 6.85
C GLU A 38 -19.24 18.05 6.98
N VAL A 39 -18.74 17.95 8.21
CA VAL A 39 -17.33 17.62 8.52
C VAL A 39 -17.17 16.11 8.68
N THR A 40 -17.25 15.39 7.55
CA THR A 40 -17.20 13.91 7.47
C THR A 40 -15.90 13.33 8.04
N THR A 41 -15.90 13.05 9.34
CA THR A 41 -14.73 12.55 10.09
C THR A 41 -14.67 11.02 10.04
N ILE A 42 -14.04 10.50 8.99
CA ILE A 42 -13.89 9.05 8.77
C ILE A 42 -12.94 8.44 9.82
N ARG A 43 -13.49 7.64 10.74
CA ARG A 43 -12.73 6.85 11.73
C ARG A 43 -12.66 5.38 11.30
N ARG A 44 -11.58 4.68 11.64
CA ARG A 44 -11.34 3.23 11.38
C ARG A 44 -10.58 2.61 12.55
N SER A 45 -10.78 1.33 12.85
CA SER A 45 -9.98 0.62 13.87
C SER A 45 -8.57 0.29 13.36
N GLN A 46 -7.63 0.00 14.28
CA GLN A 46 -6.28 -0.44 13.92
C GLN A 46 -6.30 -1.74 13.10
N GLU A 47 -7.16 -2.69 13.47
CA GLU A 47 -7.38 -3.94 12.72
C GLU A 47 -7.88 -3.69 11.29
N GLN A 48 -8.84 -2.78 11.12
CA GLN A 48 -9.35 -2.40 9.79
C GLN A 48 -8.26 -1.75 8.93
N ILE A 49 -7.42 -0.90 9.51
CA ILE A 49 -6.27 -0.30 8.81
C ILE A 49 -5.26 -1.38 8.39
N LEU A 50 -4.93 -2.32 9.27
CA LEU A 50 -4.04 -3.44 8.96
C LEU A 50 -4.63 -4.36 7.86
N ASN A 51 -5.93 -4.65 7.89
CA ASN A 51 -6.62 -5.42 6.85
C ASN A 51 -6.59 -4.69 5.50
N ILE A 52 -6.93 -3.40 5.46
CA ILE A 52 -6.86 -2.54 4.26
C ILE A 52 -5.46 -2.63 3.63
N ILE A 53 -4.40 -2.49 4.43
CA ILE A 53 -3.01 -2.57 3.96
C ILE A 53 -2.67 -3.98 3.45
N LYS A 54 -2.89 -5.02 4.28
CA LYS A 54 -2.53 -6.42 3.99
C LYS A 54 -3.13 -6.92 2.66
N TYR A 55 -4.42 -6.68 2.42
CA TYR A 55 -5.07 -7.10 1.18
C TYR A 55 -4.67 -6.25 -0.03
N ALA A 56 -4.47 -4.94 0.13
CA ALA A 56 -4.04 -4.08 -0.97
C ALA A 56 -2.60 -4.41 -1.42
N THR A 57 -1.67 -4.62 -0.48
CA THR A 57 -0.29 -5.05 -0.79
C THR A 57 -0.28 -6.37 -1.55
N MET A 58 -1.10 -7.35 -1.14
CA MET A 58 -1.25 -8.61 -1.87
C MET A 58 -1.75 -8.39 -3.31
N GLU A 59 -2.73 -7.52 -3.53
CA GLU A 59 -3.23 -7.24 -4.89
C GLU A 59 -2.25 -6.43 -5.76
N VAL A 60 -1.44 -5.54 -5.17
CA VAL A 60 -0.33 -4.86 -5.88
C VAL A 60 0.70 -5.89 -6.34
N LEU A 61 1.09 -6.84 -5.48
CA LEU A 61 2.05 -7.89 -5.82
C LEU A 61 1.51 -8.84 -6.91
N VAL A 62 0.25 -9.27 -6.81
CA VAL A 62 -0.40 -10.10 -7.85
C VAL A 62 -0.50 -9.33 -9.18
N CYS A 63 -0.87 -8.05 -9.15
CA CYS A 63 -0.92 -7.23 -10.38
C CYS A 63 0.47 -7.05 -11.00
N ALA A 64 1.51 -6.85 -10.18
CA ALA A 64 2.89 -6.78 -10.64
C ALA A 64 3.36 -8.11 -11.27
N GLU A 65 3.02 -9.26 -10.67
CA GLU A 65 3.30 -10.59 -11.26
C GLU A 65 2.60 -10.75 -12.62
N GLU A 66 1.32 -10.36 -12.74
CA GLU A 66 0.60 -10.42 -14.02
C GLU A 66 1.24 -9.54 -15.10
N ILE A 67 1.69 -8.33 -14.74
CA ILE A 67 2.41 -7.43 -15.64
C ILE A 67 3.73 -8.08 -16.09
N ILE A 68 4.57 -8.54 -15.16
CA ILE A 68 5.84 -9.23 -15.45
C ILE A 68 5.59 -10.44 -16.36
N ARG A 69 4.65 -11.31 -15.99
CA ARG A 69 4.34 -12.57 -16.69
C ARG A 69 3.88 -12.35 -18.12
N LYS A 70 3.17 -11.25 -18.39
CA LYS A 70 2.59 -10.88 -19.69
C LYS A 70 3.55 -10.04 -20.56
N TYR A 71 4.25 -9.08 -19.98
CA TYR A 71 5.09 -8.10 -20.68
C TYR A 71 6.59 -8.35 -20.48
N ARG A 72 7.01 -9.60 -20.24
CA ARG A 72 8.37 -10.06 -19.85
C ARG A 72 9.59 -9.38 -20.49
N ARG A 73 9.49 -8.87 -21.72
CA ARG A 73 10.58 -8.22 -22.47
C ARG A 73 10.51 -6.69 -22.49
N SER A 74 9.45 -6.11 -21.94
CA SER A 74 9.15 -4.67 -21.97
C SER A 74 8.41 -4.25 -20.69
N VAL A 75 8.76 -4.83 -19.54
CA VAL A 75 8.05 -4.64 -18.27
C VAL A 75 8.18 -3.20 -17.80
N LEU A 76 9.37 -2.62 -17.96
CA LEU A 76 9.70 -1.28 -17.50
C LEU A 76 9.05 -0.20 -18.38
N GLU A 77 9.11 -0.36 -19.70
CA GLU A 77 8.47 0.53 -20.68
C GLU A 77 6.95 0.53 -20.51
N TYR A 78 6.36 -0.65 -20.27
CA TYR A 78 4.94 -0.79 -19.95
C TYR A 78 4.59 -0.08 -18.62
N ALA A 79 5.39 -0.30 -17.57
CA ALA A 79 5.17 0.29 -16.26
C ALA A 79 5.31 1.83 -16.28
N ILE A 80 6.32 2.37 -16.95
CA ILE A 80 6.51 3.82 -17.14
C ILE A 80 5.31 4.42 -17.89
N TYR A 81 4.96 3.86 -19.06
CA TYR A 81 3.85 4.36 -19.87
C TYR A 81 2.53 4.37 -19.09
N HIS A 82 2.20 3.26 -18.40
CA HIS A 82 0.97 3.16 -17.61
C HIS A 82 1.01 3.92 -16.29
N ARG A 83 2.19 4.28 -15.76
CA ARG A 83 2.32 5.20 -14.63
C ARG A 83 2.02 6.65 -15.01
N GLU A 84 2.43 7.06 -16.22
CA GLU A 84 2.28 8.44 -16.70
C GLU A 84 0.91 8.70 -17.34
N HIS A 85 0.35 7.71 -18.03
CA HIS A 85 -0.91 7.82 -18.79
C HIS A 85 -2.06 7.03 -18.14
N GLY A 86 -1.85 6.49 -16.94
CA GLY A 86 -2.81 5.68 -16.19
C GLY A 86 -3.95 6.49 -15.59
N LYS A 87 -5.18 6.02 -15.81
CA LYS A 87 -6.34 6.41 -14.99
C LYS A 87 -6.20 5.82 -13.58
N HIS A 88 -6.90 6.41 -12.62
CA HIS A 88 -6.94 5.93 -11.22
C HIS A 88 -8.34 6.07 -10.59
N ASP A 89 -9.36 6.20 -11.42
CA ASP A 89 -10.76 6.49 -11.05
C ASP A 89 -11.45 5.32 -10.31
N THR A 90 -10.88 4.12 -10.41
CA THR A 90 -11.40 2.88 -9.80
C THR A 90 -10.29 2.13 -9.07
N PHE A 91 -10.64 1.33 -8.05
CA PHE A 91 -9.67 0.56 -7.27
C PHE A 91 -8.74 -0.31 -8.13
N LYS A 92 -9.26 -0.99 -9.16
CA LYS A 92 -8.44 -1.81 -10.07
C LYS A 92 -7.39 -0.98 -10.83
N GLN A 93 -7.77 0.22 -11.26
CA GLN A 93 -6.86 1.15 -11.92
C GLN A 93 -5.84 1.74 -10.93
N TYR A 94 -6.25 2.04 -9.70
CA TYR A 94 -5.36 2.51 -8.63
C TYR A 94 -4.31 1.44 -8.25
N ILE A 95 -4.72 0.19 -8.03
CA ILE A 95 -3.80 -0.94 -7.78
C ILE A 95 -2.84 -1.14 -8.96
N HIS A 96 -3.33 -1.03 -10.20
CA HIS A 96 -2.49 -1.10 -11.39
C HIS A 96 -1.47 0.06 -11.48
N LEU A 97 -1.88 1.29 -11.14
CA LEU A 97 -0.99 2.45 -11.06
C LEU A 97 0.09 2.24 -9.98
N VAL A 98 -0.27 1.73 -8.80
CA VAL A 98 0.69 1.41 -7.72
C VAL A 98 1.62 0.27 -8.13
N ALA A 99 1.13 -0.79 -8.76
CA ALA A 99 1.96 -1.88 -9.27
C ALA A 99 2.97 -1.40 -10.33
N CYS A 100 2.53 -0.56 -11.28
CA CYS A 100 3.42 0.11 -12.24
C CYS A 100 4.42 1.05 -11.55
N HIS A 101 4.01 1.75 -10.49
CA HIS A 101 4.90 2.59 -9.70
C HIS A 101 5.99 1.74 -9.01
N CYS A 102 5.63 0.64 -8.36
CA CYS A 102 6.60 -0.31 -7.77
C CYS A 102 7.56 -0.84 -8.84
N LEU A 103 7.04 -1.41 -9.93
CA LEU A 103 7.87 -1.95 -11.03
C LEU A 103 8.82 -0.93 -11.67
N THR A 104 8.50 0.37 -11.61
CA THR A 104 9.36 1.45 -12.13
C THR A 104 10.50 1.85 -11.16
N HIS A 105 10.34 1.65 -9.84
CA HIS A 105 11.30 2.12 -8.82
C HIS A 105 12.00 0.98 -8.06
N THR A 106 11.56 -0.26 -8.18
CA THR A 106 12.23 -1.40 -7.53
C THR A 106 13.45 -1.84 -8.37
N ASN A 107 14.62 -1.86 -7.73
CA ASN A 107 15.87 -2.42 -8.27
C ASN A 107 15.83 -3.96 -8.36
N PHE A 108 14.82 -4.54 -9.02
CA PHE A 108 14.55 -5.99 -9.07
C PHE A 108 15.67 -6.84 -9.70
N LEU A 109 16.64 -6.22 -10.39
CA LEU A 109 17.74 -6.89 -11.08
C LEU A 109 19.05 -6.10 -10.93
N ALA A 110 19.53 -5.93 -9.69
CA ALA A 110 20.92 -5.56 -9.45
C ALA A 110 21.82 -6.81 -9.64
N PRO A 111 22.64 -6.90 -10.71
CA PRO A 111 23.48 -8.07 -10.93
C PRO A 111 24.56 -8.16 -9.83
N ASN A 112 24.79 -9.38 -9.34
CA ASN A 112 25.74 -9.73 -8.27
C ASN A 112 25.34 -9.30 -6.84
N VAL A 113 24.06 -8.99 -6.57
CA VAL A 113 23.53 -9.05 -5.20
C VAL A 113 23.25 -10.51 -4.84
N ASP A 114 24.00 -11.04 -3.87
CA ASP A 114 23.68 -12.32 -3.25
C ASP A 114 22.62 -12.10 -2.15
N TYR A 115 21.53 -12.85 -2.21
CA TYR A 115 20.39 -12.69 -1.30
C TYR A 115 20.42 -13.83 -0.27
N PRO A 116 20.94 -13.60 0.95
CA PRO A 116 21.04 -14.65 1.96
C PRO A 116 19.66 -15.20 2.31
N GLN A 117 19.59 -16.51 2.55
CA GLN A 117 18.33 -17.22 2.76
C GLN A 117 17.67 -16.79 4.08
N VAL A 118 16.69 -15.89 3.99
CA VAL A 118 15.92 -15.40 5.13
C VAL A 118 15.19 -16.55 5.81
N SER A 119 15.44 -16.75 7.10
CA SER A 119 14.69 -17.68 7.94
C SER A 119 13.32 -17.08 8.26
N PHE A 120 12.30 -17.49 7.51
CA PHE A 120 10.91 -17.12 7.82
C PHE A 120 10.49 -17.71 9.17
N TYR A 121 10.16 -16.86 10.13
CA TYR A 121 9.53 -17.28 11.37
C TYR A 121 8.16 -17.88 11.05
N HIS A 122 7.92 -19.11 11.49
CA HIS A 122 6.66 -19.84 11.24
C HIS A 122 5.54 -19.44 12.21
N ASP A 123 5.88 -18.86 13.36
CA ASP A 123 4.93 -18.39 14.37
C ASP A 123 4.67 -16.89 14.24
N GLU A 124 3.42 -16.48 14.45
CA GLU A 124 2.97 -15.09 14.36
C GLU A 124 3.65 -14.24 15.45
N GLN A 125 4.57 -13.35 15.02
CA GLN A 125 5.39 -12.57 15.94
C GLN A 125 4.57 -11.46 16.62
N PRO A 126 4.75 -11.23 17.94
CA PRO A 126 4.09 -10.12 18.62
C PRO A 126 4.53 -8.78 18.03
N PHE A 127 3.61 -7.83 17.93
CA PHE A 127 3.85 -6.52 17.33
C PHE A 127 4.97 -5.75 18.06
N ARG A 128 6.07 -5.52 17.35
CA ARG A 128 7.23 -4.72 17.79
C ARG A 128 7.09 -3.30 17.25
N LEU A 129 6.77 -2.35 18.13
CA LEU A 129 6.57 -0.93 17.77
C LEU A 129 7.88 -0.29 17.27
N ASP A 130 8.99 -0.70 17.87
CA ASP A 130 10.37 -0.38 17.51
C ASP A 130 10.70 -0.72 16.05
N ALA A 131 10.19 -1.85 15.54
CA ALA A 131 10.40 -2.30 14.17
C ALA A 131 9.71 -1.42 13.09
N LEU A 132 8.77 -0.55 13.49
CA LEU A 132 8.20 0.49 12.60
C LEU A 132 8.94 1.82 12.66
N THR A 133 9.72 2.07 13.72
CA THR A 133 10.44 3.33 13.92
C THR A 133 11.89 3.30 13.45
N GLY A 134 12.44 2.11 13.14
CA GLY A 134 13.82 1.95 12.66
C GLY A 134 14.90 2.08 13.76
N ILE A 135 14.51 2.54 14.95
CA ILE A 135 15.33 2.53 16.15
C ILE A 135 15.31 1.11 16.72
N VAL A 136 16.36 0.35 16.42
CA VAL A 136 16.90 -0.58 17.42
C VAL A 136 17.42 0.32 18.55
N ASP A 137 17.16 0.00 19.82
CA ASP A 137 17.80 0.73 20.93
C ASP A 137 19.28 0.34 20.89
N ASP A 138 20.09 1.11 20.17
CA ASP A 138 21.48 0.86 19.76
C ASP A 138 22.49 0.77 20.92
N ARG A 139 22.13 0.01 21.95
CA ARG A 139 23.01 -0.75 22.84
C ARG A 139 23.54 -2.03 22.16
N GLU A 140 23.58 -2.07 20.81
CA GLU A 140 24.04 -3.18 19.94
C GLU A 140 24.62 -2.85 18.52
N VAL A 141 24.78 -1.65 17.89
CA VAL A 141 24.98 -0.23 18.31
C VAL A 141 24.48 0.77 17.20
N GLU A 142 24.02 1.97 17.61
CA GLU A 142 23.16 2.99 16.90
C GLU A 142 23.68 3.73 15.62
N GLU A 143 22.69 4.15 14.79
CA GLU A 143 22.67 5.25 13.78
C GLU A 143 23.42 5.19 12.41
N GLU A 144 22.90 6.01 11.47
CA GLU A 144 23.42 6.45 10.14
C GLU A 144 23.67 5.42 9.00
N GLY A 145 23.31 5.75 7.74
CA GLY A 145 23.88 4.98 6.62
C GLY A 145 23.62 5.27 5.13
N ILE A 146 22.50 5.90 4.71
CA ILE A 146 22.13 6.19 3.29
C ILE A 146 21.71 4.96 2.45
#